data_AF-A0A521F2L3-F1
#
_entry.id   AF-A0A521F2L3-F1
#
_cell.length_a   1.000
_cell.length_b   1.000
_cell.length_c   1.000
_cell.angle_alpha   90.00
_cell.angle_beta   90.00
_cell.angle_gamma   90.00
#
_symmetry.space_group_name_H-M   'P 1'
#
loop_
_entity.id
_entity.type
_entity.pdbx_description
1 polymer ?
#
loop_
_entity_poly.entity_id
_entity_poly.type
_entity_poly.pdbx_seq_one_letter_code
_entity_poly.pdbx_strand_id
1 'polypeptide(L)'
;MTDDEFFESQFPEAGRLLQDLRAKDQEFDRICRDYKEVFAELAVPPRSQSVLQMRYLADLAESLSDLRSSIDGRLQAHGLDSESVRNKDLEV
;
A
#
# COMPACT_ATOMS: atom_id res chain seq x y z
N MET A 1 5.62 10.01 -13.15
CA MET A 1 5.09 8.78 -12.53
C MET A 1 3.69 9.09 -12.04
N THR A 2 2.70 8.46 -12.65
CA THR A 2 1.30 8.54 -12.26
C THR A 2 1.06 7.72 -10.99
N ASP A 3 -0.12 7.88 -10.39
CA ASP A 3 -0.50 7.15 -9.18
C ASP A 3 -0.57 5.64 -9.44
N ASP A 4 -1.13 5.25 -10.58
CA ASP A 4 -1.24 3.85 -11.00
C ASP A 4 0.12 3.19 -11.22
N GLU A 5 1.04 3.87 -11.93
CA GLU A 5 2.41 3.37 -12.14
C GLU A 5 3.17 3.16 -10.81
N PHE A 6 2.91 4.00 -9.80
CA PHE A 6 3.52 3.84 -8.48
C PHE A 6 3.01 2.56 -7.81
N PHE A 7 1.68 2.39 -7.72
CA PHE A 7 1.09 1.26 -7.02
C PHE A 7 1.32 -0.07 -7.75
N GLU A 8 1.34 -0.08 -9.09
CA GLU A 8 1.72 -1.27 -9.87
C GLU A 8 3.17 -1.68 -9.61
N SER A 9 4.07 -0.72 -9.36
CA SER A 9 5.46 -1.01 -9.00
C SER A 9 5.62 -1.49 -7.55
N GLN A 10 4.80 -1.00 -6.62
CA GLN A 10 4.91 -1.38 -5.20
C GLN A 10 4.14 -2.67 -4.86
N PHE A 11 3.03 -2.91 -5.55
CA PHE A 11 2.13 -4.05 -5.41
C PHE A 11 1.91 -4.69 -6.79
N PRO A 12 2.92 -5.41 -7.32
CA PRO A 12 2.78 -6.08 -8.60
C PRO A 12 1.60 -7.05 -8.54
N GLU A 13 0.89 -7.21 -9.66
CA GLU A 13 -0.26 -8.12 -9.79
C GLU A 13 -1.53 -7.71 -9.03
N ALA A 14 -1.46 -6.71 -8.14
CA ALA A 14 -2.61 -6.22 -7.36
C ALA A 14 -3.23 -4.92 -7.92
N GLY A 15 -2.68 -4.33 -8.99
CA GLY A 15 -3.08 -3.00 -9.49
C GLY A 15 -4.58 -2.83 -9.73
N ARG A 16 -5.24 -3.82 -10.36
CA ARG A 16 -6.70 -3.77 -10.60
C ARG A 16 -7.53 -3.85 -9.31
N LEU A 17 -7.15 -4.74 -8.39
CA LEU A 17 -7.83 -4.89 -7.11
C LEU A 17 -7.64 -3.63 -6.24
N LEU A 18 -6.44 -3.07 -6.26
CA LEU A 18 -6.09 -1.85 -5.56
C LEU A 18 -6.92 -0.65 -6.08
N GLN A 19 -7.06 -0.49 -7.39
CA GLN A 19 -7.92 0.55 -7.98
C GLN A 19 -9.39 0.39 -7.55
N ASP A 20 -9.91 -0.85 -7.61
CA ASP A 20 -11.31 -1.13 -7.25
C ASP A 20 -11.58 -0.86 -5.75
N LEU A 21 -10.68 -1.30 -4.88
CA LEU A 21 -10.78 -1.04 -3.44
C LEU A 21 -10.69 0.44 -3.12
N ARG A 22 -9.80 1.19 -3.78
CA ARG A 22 -9.71 2.65 -3.55
C ARG A 22 -10.95 3.40 -4.02
N ALA A 23 -11.62 2.91 -5.06
CA ALA A 23 -12.88 3.51 -5.50
C ALA A 23 -14.05 3.23 -4.54
N LYS A 24 -14.01 2.09 -3.82
CA LYS A 24 -15.10 1.61 -2.96
C LYS A 24 -14.91 1.95 -1.48
N ASP A 25 -13.67 2.02 -1.01
CA ASP A 25 -13.31 2.24 0.39
C ASP A 25 -12.47 3.52 0.52
N GLN A 26 -13.12 4.58 1.05
CA GLN A 26 -12.46 5.87 1.26
C GLN A 26 -11.35 5.81 2.33
N GLU A 27 -11.46 4.92 3.31
CA GLU A 27 -10.41 4.75 4.32
C GLU A 27 -9.20 4.09 3.69
N PHE A 28 -9.41 3.07 2.85
CA PHE A 28 -8.34 2.45 2.07
C PHE A 28 -7.66 3.44 1.12
N ASP A 29 -8.43 4.28 0.44
CA ASP A 29 -7.85 5.32 -0.42
C ASP A 29 -7.04 6.37 0.35
N ARG A 30 -7.43 6.69 1.59
CA ARG A 30 -6.59 7.52 2.48
C ARG A 30 -5.28 6.82 2.83
N ILE A 31 -5.34 5.56 3.24
CA ILE A 31 -4.13 4.76 3.55
C ILE A 31 -3.18 4.70 2.35
N CYS A 32 -3.71 4.51 1.13
CA CYS A 32 -2.90 4.51 -0.08
C CYS A 32 -2.24 5.88 -0.32
N ARG A 33 -2.99 6.98 -0.14
CA ARG A 33 -2.43 8.34 -0.27
C ARG A 33 -1.33 8.61 0.76
N ASP A 34 -1.57 8.26 2.02
CA ASP A 34 -0.60 8.43 3.11
C ASP A 34 0.67 7.62 2.83
N TYR A 35 0.52 6.38 2.35
CA TYR A 35 1.66 5.53 1.95
C TYR A 35 2.51 6.20 0.86
N LYS A 36 1.88 6.77 -0.16
CA LYS A 36 2.57 7.48 -1.24
C LYS A 36 3.26 8.74 -0.74
N GLU A 37 2.63 9.49 0.16
CA GLU A 37 3.19 10.72 0.72
C GLU A 37 4.45 10.42 1.55
N VAL A 38 4.36 9.45 2.47
CA VAL A 38 5.51 9.02 3.29
C VAL A 38 6.63 8.46 2.41
N PHE A 39 6.30 7.69 1.37
CA PHE A 39 7.29 7.19 0.41
C PHE A 39 8.01 8.34 -0.31
N ALA A 40 7.24 9.31 -0.80
CA ALA A 40 7.79 10.47 -1.49
C ALA A 40 8.69 11.30 -0.56
N GLU A 41 8.32 11.40 0.72
CA GLU A 41 9.10 12.10 1.72
C GLU A 41 10.42 11.41 2.04
N LEU A 42 10.41 10.08 2.19
CA LEU A 42 11.62 9.27 2.35
C LEU A 42 12.54 9.29 1.11
N ALA A 43 11.96 9.47 -0.08
CA ALA A 43 12.73 9.61 -1.31
C ALA A 43 13.43 10.98 -1.43
N VAL A 44 13.04 11.98 -0.63
CA VAL A 44 13.73 13.27 -0.59
C VAL A 44 15.10 13.10 0.08
N PRO A 45 16.20 13.48 -0.59
CA PRO A 45 17.53 13.39 0.00
C PRO A 45 17.60 14.17 1.32
N PRO A 46 18.21 13.59 2.38
CA PRO A 46 18.32 14.28 3.66
C PRO A 46 19.14 15.56 3.50
N ARG A 47 18.56 16.70 3.88
CA ARG A 47 19.23 18.01 3.85
C ARG A 47 20.36 18.14 4.88
N SER A 48 20.42 17.26 5.88
CA SER A 48 21.43 17.26 6.94
C SER A 48 21.59 15.83 7.50
N GLN A 49 22.71 15.55 8.18
CA GLN A 49 22.95 14.25 8.83
C GLN A 49 22.90 14.38 10.35
N SER A 50 21.87 15.07 10.84
CA SER A 50 21.66 15.21 12.29
C SER A 50 21.04 13.94 12.88
N VAL A 51 21.33 13.64 14.14
CA VAL A 51 20.72 12.50 14.87
C VAL A 51 19.19 12.62 14.90
N LEU A 52 18.67 13.84 15.02
CA LEU A 52 17.23 14.11 14.97
C LEU A 52 16.64 13.74 13.60
N GLN A 53 17.32 14.08 12.51
CA GLN A 53 16.90 13.72 11.17
C GLN A 53 16.99 12.21 10.91
N MET A 54 18.00 11.52 11.45
CA MET A 54 18.07 10.07 11.32
C MET A 54 16.93 9.36 12.06
N ARG A 55 16.54 9.83 13.25
CA ARG A 55 15.36 9.30 13.97
C ARG A 55 14.07 9.54 13.19
N TYR A 56 13.89 10.76 12.71
CA TYR A 56 12.75 11.12 11.88
C TYR A 56 12.59 10.21 10.64
N LEU A 57 13.70 9.95 9.93
CA LEU A 57 13.69 9.03 8.79
C LEU A 57 13.40 7.58 9.20
N ALA A 58 13.83 7.15 10.39
CA ALA A 58 13.51 5.83 10.92
C ALA A 58 12.00 5.72 11.24
N ASP A 59 11.43 6.73 11.89
CA ASP A 59 9.99 6.79 12.23
C ASP A 59 9.12 6.80 10.96
N LEU A 60 9.56 7.51 9.91
CA LEU A 60 8.91 7.49 8.59
C LEU A 60 9.03 6.12 7.92
N ALA A 61 10.19 5.45 7.99
CA ALA A 61 10.37 4.13 7.42
C ALA A 61 9.50 3.07 8.13
N GLU A 62 9.34 3.17 9.44
CA GLU A 62 8.42 2.35 10.23
C GLU A 62 6.97 2.60 9.79
N SER A 63 6.56 3.87 9.73
CA SER A 63 5.22 4.27 9.25
C SER A 63 4.94 3.75 7.84
N LEU A 64 5.93 3.82 6.93
CA LEU A 64 5.81 3.30 5.58
C LEU A 64 5.59 1.78 5.57
N SER A 65 6.31 1.05 6.43
CA SER A 65 6.19 -0.40 6.57
C SER A 65 4.81 -0.81 7.10
N ASP A 66 4.28 -0.07 8.07
CA ASP A 66 2.95 -0.31 8.63
C ASP A 66 1.85 -0.05 7.59
N LEU A 67 1.96 1.07 6.86
CA LEU A 67 1.03 1.40 5.78
C LEU A 67 1.05 0.35 4.67
N ARG A 68 2.25 -0.11 4.27
CA ARG A 68 2.40 -1.21 3.30
C ARG A 68 1.72 -2.49 3.79
N SER A 69 1.93 -2.86 5.05
CA SER A 69 1.35 -4.07 5.65
C SER A 69 -0.18 -3.98 5.73
N SER A 70 -0.71 -2.80 6.03
CA SER A 70 -2.16 -2.54 6.02
C SER A 70 -2.76 -2.69 4.63
N ILE A 71 -2.08 -2.16 3.60
CA ILE A 71 -2.50 -2.30 2.21
C ILE A 71 -2.47 -3.77 1.79
N ASP A 72 -1.37 -4.46 2.05
CA ASP A 72 -1.19 -5.88 1.70
C ASP A 72 -2.22 -6.76 2.39
N GLY A 73 -2.47 -6.56 3.69
CA GLY A 73 -3.48 -7.30 4.44
C GLY A 73 -4.90 -7.14 3.88
N ARG A 74 -5.27 -5.94 3.43
CA ARG A 74 -6.57 -5.71 2.76
C ARG A 74 -6.61 -6.33 1.37
N LEU A 75 -5.54 -6.21 0.59
CA LEU A 75 -5.44 -6.87 -0.72
C LEU A 75 -5.57 -8.38 -0.59
N GLN A 76 -4.92 -8.99 0.39
CA GLN A 76 -5.04 -10.43 0.67
C GLN A 76 -6.45 -10.81 1.10
N ALA A 77 -7.08 -10.04 2.01
CA ALA A 77 -8.45 -10.30 2.44
C ALA A 77 -9.41 -10.33 1.24
N HIS A 78 -9.34 -9.34 0.35
CA HIS A 78 -10.22 -9.25 -0.82
C HIS A 78 -9.82 -10.16 -1.99
N GLY A 79 -8.54 -10.49 -2.13
CA GLY A 79 -8.02 -11.43 -3.12
C GLY A 79 -8.40 -12.88 -2.80
N LEU A 80 -8.31 -13.28 -1.52
CA LEU A 80 -8.72 -14.60 -1.05
C LEU A 80 -10.24 -14.81 -1.17
N ASP A 81 -11.05 -13.77 -0.94
CA ASP A 81 -12.51 -13.84 -1.17
C ASP A 81 -12.85 -14.06 -2.65
N SER A 82 -12.04 -13.58 -3.60
CA SER A 82 -12.28 -13.77 -5.03
C SER A 82 -11.93 -15.19 -5.52
N GLU A 83 -10.96 -15.87 -4.89
CA GLU A 83 -10.65 -17.28 -5.19
C GLU A 83 -11.52 -18.28 -4.40
N SER A 84 -11.94 -17.94 -3.19
CA SER A 84 -12.75 -18.83 -2.33
C SER A 84 -14.18 -19.04 -2.86
N VAL A 85 -14.74 -18.09 -3.61
CA VAL A 85 -16.06 -18.25 -4.26
C VAL A 85 -16.02 -19.23 -5.44
N ARG A 86 -14.85 -19.43 -6.07
CA ARG A 86 -14.75 -20.28 -7.27
C ARG A 86 -14.75 -21.79 -6.98
N ASN A 87 -14.51 -22.18 -5.72
CA ASN A 87 -14.44 -23.59 -5.31
C ASN A 87 -15.72 -24.14 -4.65
N LYS A 88 -16.79 -23.34 -4.52
CA LYS A 88 -18.07 -23.83 -3.96
C LYS A 88 -19.09 -24.35 -4.98
N ASP A 89 -18.83 -24.20 -6.28
CA ASP A 89 -19.70 -24.69 -7.35
C ASP A 89 -19.26 -26.05 -7.93
N LEU A 90 -18.34 -26.76 -7.28
CA LEU A 90 -17.82 -28.05 -7.74
C LEU A 90 -17.93 -29.17 -6.70
N GLU A 91 -19.07 -29.26 -6.01
CA GLU A 91 -19.48 -30.50 -5.34
C GLU A 91 -20.91 -30.83 -5.78
N VAL A 92 -21.01 -31.71 -6.79
CA VAL A 92 -22.21 -32.45 -7.22
C VAL A 92 -22.33 -33.72 -6.39
#